data_AF-A0AAV4F383-F1
#
_entry.id   AF-A0AAV4F383-F1
#
_cell.length_a   1.000
_cell.length_b   1.000
_cell.length_c   1.000
_cell.angle_alpha   90.00
_cell.angle_beta   90.00
_cell.angle_gamma   90.00
#
_symmetry.space_group_name_H-M   'P 1'
#
loop_
_entity.id
_entity.type
_entity.pdbx_description
1 polymer ?
#
loop_
_entity_poly.entity_id
_entity_poly.type
_entity_poly.pdbx_seq_one_letter_code
_entity_poly.pdbx_strand_id
1 'polypeptide(L)'
;MECSEGTYGEGCRETCSPDCVDKKCYAENGTCVHGCIDGVNITSICGPQCLNGTYGEGCRETCSPDCVDKKCYAENGTCVHGCIDGVNITSICGTHCLEGTYGESCRETCSPDCIDKKCYAENGTCVNGCIDGVNITSICGTSCPHESPTGVCIQCPAGKTGKRCDKDCDFGKYGVGCNKHCSAY
;
A
#
# COMPACT_ATOMS: atom_id res chain seq x y z
N MET A 1 22.12 33.43 36.32
CA MET A 1 21.32 32.35 36.92
C MET A 1 21.13 31.35 35.80
N GLU A 2 21.76 30.19 35.88
CA GLU A 2 21.59 29.15 34.86
C GLU A 2 20.34 28.34 35.21
N CYS A 3 19.44 28.19 34.23
CA CYS A 3 18.29 27.31 34.39
C CYS A 3 18.73 25.86 34.32
N SER A 4 18.01 24.98 35.02
CA SER A 4 18.19 23.54 34.89
C SER A 4 17.89 23.08 33.46
N GLU A 5 18.53 21.98 33.05
CA GLU A 5 18.33 21.39 31.73
C GLU A 5 16.83 21.15 31.46
N GLY A 6 16.35 21.62 30.31
CA GLY A 6 14.92 21.53 29.95
C GLY A 6 14.05 22.72 30.37
N THR A 7 14.61 23.77 30.99
CA THR A 7 13.87 24.99 31.38
C THR A 7 14.54 26.27 30.90
N TYR A 8 13.76 27.32 30.66
CA TYR A 8 14.25 28.62 30.18
C TYR A 8 13.40 29.80 30.71
N GLY A 9 13.86 31.02 30.41
CA GLY A 9 13.12 32.26 30.68
C GLY A 9 13.31 32.81 32.10
N GLU A 10 12.55 33.86 32.43
CA GLU A 10 12.68 34.54 33.72
C GLU A 10 12.27 33.61 34.87
N GLY A 11 13.22 33.33 35.77
CA GLY A 11 13.00 32.43 36.90
C GLY A 11 12.81 30.96 36.49
N CYS A 12 13.21 30.57 35.28
CA CYS A 12 13.19 29.18 34.79
C CYS A 12 11.81 28.51 34.84
N ARG A 13 10.76 29.28 34.54
CA ARG A 13 9.36 28.83 34.62
C ARG A 13 8.86 28.18 33.32
N GLU A 14 9.54 28.44 32.21
CA GLU A 14 9.17 27.88 30.90
C GLU A 14 9.95 26.58 30.65
N THR A 15 9.32 25.64 29.95
CA THR A 15 9.94 24.36 29.58
C THR A 15 10.35 24.36 28.12
N CYS A 16 11.54 23.83 27.82
CA CYS A 16 11.97 23.60 26.44
C CYS A 16 10.91 22.83 25.66
N SER A 17 10.80 23.13 24.36
CA SER A 17 9.91 22.39 23.48
C SER A 17 10.24 20.90 23.49
N PRO A 18 9.25 20.00 23.56
CA PRO A 18 9.49 18.56 23.49
C PRO A 18 10.06 18.13 22.14
N ASP A 19 9.89 18.97 21.11
CA ASP A 19 10.31 18.73 19.73
C ASP A 19 11.72 19.30 19.45
N CYS A 20 12.40 19.87 20.44
CA CYS A 20 13.83 20.15 20.33
C CYS A 20 14.62 18.84 20.23
N VAL A 21 15.63 18.81 19.36
CA VAL A 21 16.61 17.72 19.34
C VAL A 21 17.27 17.59 20.72
N ASP A 22 17.35 16.37 21.24
CA ASP A 22 17.80 16.02 22.60
C ASP A 22 17.04 16.72 23.75
N LYS A 23 15.89 17.36 23.44
CA LYS A 23 15.12 18.19 24.38
C LYS A 23 15.93 19.35 24.99
N LYS A 24 16.95 19.83 24.27
CA LYS A 24 17.84 20.91 24.73
C LYS A 24 17.48 22.25 24.09
N CYS A 25 17.38 23.28 24.93
CA CYS A 25 17.17 24.65 24.50
C CYS A 25 18.04 25.64 25.28
N TYR A 26 18.29 26.82 24.71
CA TYR A 26 19.01 27.91 25.35
C TYR A 26 18.19 28.46 26.53
N ALA A 27 18.82 28.58 27.70
CA ALA A 27 18.16 29.03 28.93
C ALA A 27 17.63 30.47 28.84
N GLU A 28 18.19 31.30 27.95
CA GLU A 28 17.86 32.70 27.79
C GLU A 28 16.53 32.92 27.06
N ASN A 29 16.25 32.13 26.02
CA ASN A 29 15.14 32.39 25.10
C ASN A 29 14.37 31.14 24.64
N GLY A 30 14.74 29.95 25.13
CA GLY A 30 14.06 28.69 24.81
C GLY A 30 14.34 28.15 23.42
N THR A 31 15.25 28.77 22.65
CA THR A 31 15.56 28.33 21.29
C THR A 31 16.25 26.98 21.32
N CYS A 32 15.82 26.03 20.49
CA CYS A 32 16.40 24.69 20.47
C CYS A 32 17.88 24.74 20.02
N VAL A 33 18.78 24.14 20.81
CA VAL A 33 20.24 24.23 20.60
C VAL A 33 20.67 23.52 19.32
N HIS A 34 20.07 22.37 19.05
CA HIS A 34 20.36 21.52 17.90
C HIS A 34 19.24 21.55 16.84
N GLY A 35 18.36 22.56 16.91
CA GLY A 35 17.19 22.64 16.05
C GLY A 35 16.06 21.70 16.47
N CYS A 36 15.18 21.40 15.52
CA CYS A 36 13.96 20.64 15.72
C CYS A 36 14.08 19.21 15.19
N ILE A 37 13.31 18.29 15.76
CA ILE A 37 13.16 16.94 15.22
C ILE A 37 12.48 16.97 13.83
N ASP A 38 12.62 15.89 13.07
CA ASP A 38 11.87 15.74 11.81
C ASP A 38 10.37 15.65 12.08
N GLY A 39 9.56 16.14 11.13
CA GLY A 39 8.10 16.11 11.24
C GLY A 39 7.47 17.34 11.91
N VAL A 40 8.27 18.37 12.24
CA VAL A 40 7.76 19.66 12.71
C VAL A 40 8.29 20.83 11.88
N ASN A 41 7.53 21.93 11.87
CA ASN A 41 7.96 23.16 11.21
C ASN A 41 9.14 23.79 11.95
N ILE A 42 10.15 24.27 11.21
CA ILE A 42 11.30 24.94 11.81
C ILE A 42 10.89 26.34 12.29
N THR A 43 10.86 26.50 13.61
CA THR A 43 10.81 27.79 14.30
C THR A 43 11.84 27.78 15.43
N SER A 44 12.05 28.91 16.12
CA SER A 44 13.01 28.95 17.23
C SER A 44 12.71 27.93 18.34
N ILE A 45 11.43 27.62 18.57
CA ILE A 45 10.95 26.70 19.62
C ILE A 45 10.26 25.45 19.05
N CYS A 46 10.49 25.17 17.76
CA CYS A 46 9.76 24.16 16.99
C CYS A 46 8.27 24.45 16.86
N GLY A 47 7.82 24.54 15.61
CA GLY A 47 6.44 24.86 15.27
C GLY A 47 5.52 23.65 15.36
N PRO A 48 4.28 23.76 14.86
CA PRO A 48 3.38 22.63 14.79
C PRO A 48 3.94 21.52 13.89
N GLN A 49 3.43 20.32 14.11
CA GLN A 49 3.65 19.14 13.27
C GLN A 49 3.35 19.44 11.80
N CYS A 50 3.99 18.71 10.89
CA CYS A 50 3.76 18.85 9.46
C CYS A 50 2.28 18.64 9.11
N LEU A 51 1.83 19.39 8.11
CA LEU A 51 0.50 19.20 7.55
C LEU A 51 0.45 17.86 6.81
N ASN A 52 -0.74 17.26 6.77
CA ASN A 52 -0.98 16.06 5.97
C ASN A 52 -0.49 16.26 4.53
N GLY A 53 0.35 15.35 4.05
CA GLY A 53 0.95 15.45 2.72
C GLY A 53 2.38 16.00 2.72
N THR A 54 2.93 16.42 3.86
CA THR A 54 4.32 16.89 4.00
C THR A 54 5.07 16.19 5.12
N TYR A 55 6.39 16.04 4.99
CA TYR A 55 7.23 15.35 5.96
C TYR A 55 8.69 15.87 5.97
N GLY A 56 9.49 15.33 6.89
CA GLY A 56 10.93 15.57 7.00
C GLY A 56 11.27 16.87 7.72
N GLU A 57 12.52 17.29 7.57
CA GLU A 57 13.06 18.50 8.18
C GLU A 57 12.28 19.74 7.69
N GLY A 58 11.58 20.41 8.62
CA GLY A 58 10.82 21.62 8.31
C GLY A 58 9.69 21.42 7.30
N CYS A 59 9.17 20.19 7.18
CA CYS A 59 8.03 19.85 6.31
C CYS A 59 8.26 20.20 4.83
N ARG A 60 9.51 20.10 4.37
CA ARG A 60 9.90 20.48 3.00
C ARG A 60 9.63 19.40 1.96
N GLU A 61 9.52 18.14 2.41
CA GLU A 61 9.24 17.01 1.54
C GLU A 61 7.72 16.77 1.44
N THR A 62 7.28 16.20 0.32
CA THR A 62 5.86 15.88 0.08
C THR A 62 5.64 14.37 0.03
N CYS A 63 4.60 13.88 0.69
CA CYS A 63 4.20 12.47 0.62
C CYS A 63 4.03 12.03 -0.83
N SER A 64 4.40 10.77 -1.12
CA SER A 64 4.20 10.20 -2.44
C SER A 64 2.73 10.23 -2.86
N PRO A 65 2.42 10.54 -4.13
CA PRO A 65 1.05 10.47 -4.64
C PRO A 65 0.49 9.05 -4.63
N ASP A 66 1.37 8.04 -4.56
CA ASP A 66 1.04 6.62 -4.53
C ASP A 66 0.76 6.10 -3.12
N CYS A 67 0.85 6.93 -2.07
CA CYS A 67 0.35 6.57 -0.75
C CYS A 67 -1.17 6.42 -0.79
N VAL A 68 -1.70 5.38 -0.14
CA VAL A 68 -3.13 5.29 0.15
C VAL A 68 -3.58 6.53 0.94
N ASP A 69 -4.68 7.14 0.51
CA ASP A 69 -5.21 8.43 1.01
C ASP A 69 -4.24 9.62 0.94
N LYS A 70 -3.10 9.51 0.23
CA LYS A 70 -2.04 10.52 0.17
C LYS A 70 -1.47 10.90 1.55
N LYS A 71 -1.49 9.96 2.50
CA LYS A 71 -1.01 10.16 3.86
C LYS A 71 0.31 9.43 4.11
N CYS A 72 1.25 10.13 4.71
CA CYS A 72 2.52 9.59 5.15
C CYS A 72 2.90 10.09 6.55
N TYR A 73 3.80 9.38 7.22
CA TYR A 73 4.37 9.79 8.50
C TYR A 73 5.20 11.07 8.32
N ALA A 74 4.98 12.06 9.19
CA ALA A 74 5.61 13.38 9.09
C ALA A 74 7.13 13.32 9.30
N GLU A 75 7.62 12.29 9.98
CA GLU A 75 9.03 12.14 10.33
C GLU A 75 9.86 11.64 9.13
N ASN A 76 9.36 10.64 8.40
CA ASN A 76 10.16 9.92 7.41
C ASN A 76 9.48 9.71 6.05
N GLY A 77 8.25 10.20 5.88
CA GLY A 77 7.53 10.11 4.61
C GLY A 77 6.96 8.74 4.28
N THR A 78 7.01 7.78 5.22
CA THR A 78 6.50 6.43 4.98
C THR A 78 4.98 6.45 4.89
N CYS A 79 4.38 5.81 3.89
CA CYS A 79 2.92 5.82 3.71
C CYS A 79 2.22 5.10 4.88
N VAL A 80 1.28 5.77 5.54
CA VAL A 80 0.62 5.28 6.77
C VAL A 80 -0.21 4.02 6.51
N HIS A 81 -0.81 3.94 5.32
CA HIS A 81 -1.67 2.84 4.89
C HIS A 81 -1.06 2.04 3.73
N GLY A 82 0.26 2.16 3.51
CA GLY A 82 0.95 1.52 2.39
C GLY A 82 0.73 2.23 1.04
N CYS A 83 1.12 1.53 -0.02
CA CYS A 83 1.02 2.00 -1.41
C CYS A 83 -0.30 1.57 -2.05
N ILE A 84 -0.76 2.32 -3.05
CA ILE A 84 -1.84 1.88 -3.95
C ILE A 84 -1.43 0.63 -4.74
N ASP A 85 -2.43 -0.14 -5.20
CA ASP A 85 -2.21 -1.34 -6.00
C ASP A 85 -1.39 -1.05 -7.28
N GLY A 86 -0.49 -1.98 -7.63
CA GLY A 86 0.40 -1.83 -8.79
C GLY A 86 1.67 -1.00 -8.55
N VAL A 87 1.87 -0.54 -7.30
CA VAL A 87 3.10 0.13 -6.85
C VAL A 87 3.84 -0.78 -5.88
N ASN A 88 5.16 -0.93 -6.09
CA ASN A 88 6.03 -1.69 -5.22
C ASN A 88 6.07 -1.05 -3.82
N ILE A 89 5.96 -1.88 -2.79
CA ILE A 89 6.09 -1.45 -1.40
C ILE A 89 7.56 -1.15 -1.11
N THR A 90 7.93 0.09 -1.41
CA THR A 90 9.01 0.79 -0.71
C THR A 90 8.40 1.60 0.43
N SER A 91 9.23 2.11 1.35
CA SER A 91 8.72 2.95 2.44
C SER A 91 7.93 4.17 1.93
N ILE A 92 8.34 4.74 0.80
CA ILE A 92 7.79 6.00 0.30
C ILE A 92 6.86 5.80 -0.90
N CYS A 93 6.74 4.60 -1.48
CA CYS A 93 6.03 4.33 -2.75
C CYS A 93 6.58 5.16 -3.93
N GLY A 94 6.60 4.59 -5.15
CA GLY A 94 7.07 5.35 -6.34
C GLY A 94 7.82 4.53 -7.38
N THR A 95 8.04 3.23 -7.11
CA THR A 95 8.45 2.27 -8.13
C THR A 95 7.27 1.40 -8.48
N HIS A 96 6.81 1.42 -9.73
CA HIS A 96 5.81 0.48 -10.22
C HIS A 96 6.31 -0.97 -10.15
N CYS A 97 5.40 -1.92 -10.17
CA CYS A 97 5.77 -3.33 -10.27
C CYS A 97 6.67 -3.60 -11.48
N LEU A 98 7.65 -4.50 -11.30
CA LEU A 98 8.50 -4.95 -12.39
C LEU A 98 7.62 -5.63 -13.45
N GLU A 99 8.02 -5.50 -14.73
CA GLU A 99 7.34 -6.21 -15.81
C GLU A 99 7.22 -7.71 -15.47
N GLY A 100 6.01 -8.25 -15.54
CA GLY A 100 5.74 -9.63 -15.16
C GLY A 100 5.21 -9.82 -13.73
N THR A 101 5.02 -8.75 -12.95
CA THR A 101 4.44 -8.80 -11.59
C THR A 101 3.30 -7.80 -11.40
N TYR A 102 2.35 -8.12 -10.53
CA TYR A 102 1.17 -7.30 -10.26
C TYR A 102 0.64 -7.48 -8.82
N GLY A 103 -0.39 -6.72 -8.47
CA GLY A 103 -1.13 -6.86 -7.21
C GLY A 103 -0.43 -6.22 -6.02
N GLU A 104 -0.92 -6.53 -4.81
CA GLU A 104 -0.39 -5.96 -3.57
C GLU A 104 1.09 -6.32 -3.40
N SER A 105 1.94 -5.30 -3.21
CA SER A 105 3.40 -5.47 -3.11
C SER A 105 4.07 -6.13 -4.33
N CYS A 106 3.42 -6.19 -5.49
CA CYS A 106 3.93 -6.91 -6.66
C CYS A 106 4.23 -8.40 -6.38
N ARG A 107 3.47 -9.01 -5.45
CA ARG A 107 3.66 -10.41 -5.05
C ARG A 107 3.11 -11.41 -6.05
N GLU A 108 2.18 -10.97 -6.89
CA GLU A 108 1.59 -11.81 -7.91
C GLU A 108 2.44 -11.74 -9.19
N THR A 109 2.57 -12.87 -9.88
CA THR A 109 3.25 -12.95 -11.17
C THR A 109 2.23 -13.01 -12.29
N CYS A 110 2.46 -12.27 -13.37
CA CYS A 110 1.66 -12.38 -14.59
C CYS A 110 1.56 -13.83 -15.04
N SER A 111 0.41 -14.19 -15.61
CA SER A 111 0.21 -15.52 -16.17
C SER A 111 1.28 -15.84 -17.21
N PRO A 112 1.87 -17.05 -17.21
CA PRO A 112 2.79 -17.48 -18.25
C PRO A 112 2.14 -17.53 -19.64
N ASP A 113 0.81 -17.58 -19.68
CA ASP A 113 0.01 -17.65 -20.89
C ASP A 113 -0.38 -16.25 -21.43
N CYS A 114 0.02 -15.16 -20.75
CA CYS A 114 -0.06 -13.83 -21.36
C CYS A 114 0.83 -13.76 -22.59
N ILE A 115 0.35 -13.14 -23.67
CA ILE A 115 1.20 -12.77 -24.80
C ILE A 115 2.35 -11.89 -24.28
N ASP A 116 3.58 -12.22 -24.68
CA ASP A 116 4.82 -11.60 -24.23
C ASP A 116 5.07 -11.66 -22.71
N LYS A 117 4.30 -12.47 -21.96
CA LYS A 117 4.31 -12.54 -20.49
C LYS A 117 4.05 -11.18 -19.81
N LYS A 118 3.31 -10.29 -20.47
CA LYS A 118 3.00 -8.94 -19.96
C LYS A 118 1.57 -8.85 -19.43
N CYS A 119 1.43 -8.28 -18.24
CA CYS A 119 0.15 -7.95 -17.64
C CYS A 119 0.18 -6.57 -16.97
N TYR A 120 -1.00 -5.98 -16.77
CA TYR A 120 -1.19 -4.74 -16.03
C TYR A 120 -0.84 -4.94 -14.56
N ALA A 121 0.01 -4.07 -14.01
CA ALA A 121 0.50 -4.16 -12.63
C ALA A 121 -0.62 -4.01 -11.59
N GLU A 122 -1.70 -3.34 -11.95
CA GLU A 122 -2.83 -3.02 -11.07
C GLU A 122 -3.73 -4.23 -10.81
N ASN A 123 -3.91 -5.11 -11.80
CA ASN A 123 -4.92 -6.17 -11.72
C ASN A 123 -4.52 -7.51 -12.35
N GLY A 124 -3.31 -7.60 -12.91
CA GLY A 124 -2.79 -8.84 -13.51
C GLY A 124 -3.39 -9.20 -14.86
N THR A 125 -4.17 -8.30 -15.47
CA THR A 125 -4.80 -8.55 -16.76
C THR A 125 -3.75 -8.53 -17.87
N CYS A 126 -3.75 -9.52 -18.77
CA CYS A 126 -2.76 -9.56 -19.85
C CYS A 126 -2.97 -8.39 -20.81
N VAL A 127 -1.89 -7.64 -21.09
CA VAL A 127 -1.95 -6.39 -21.88
C VAL A 127 -2.39 -6.68 -23.31
N ASN A 128 -1.84 -7.74 -23.89
CA ASN A 128 -2.09 -8.17 -25.27
C ASN A 128 -3.06 -9.36 -25.36
N GLY A 129 -3.69 -9.75 -24.25
CA GLY A 129 -4.49 -10.97 -24.16
C GLY A 129 -3.66 -12.25 -23.96
N CYS A 130 -4.31 -13.40 -24.12
CA CYS A 130 -3.74 -14.72 -23.92
C CYS A 130 -3.20 -15.30 -25.22
N ILE A 131 -2.19 -16.18 -25.13
CA ILE A 131 -1.69 -16.95 -26.28
C ILE A 131 -2.81 -17.81 -26.89
N ASP A 132 -2.78 -17.98 -28.22
CA ASP A 132 -3.81 -18.73 -28.96
C ASP A 132 -4.03 -20.13 -28.36
N GLY A 133 -5.28 -20.45 -28.00
CA GLY A 133 -5.65 -21.71 -27.36
C GLY A 133 -5.67 -21.69 -25.83
N VAL A 134 -5.28 -20.59 -25.19
CA VAL A 134 -5.49 -20.33 -23.75
C VAL A 134 -6.60 -19.30 -23.56
N ASN A 135 -7.42 -19.53 -22.53
CA ASN A 135 -8.77 -19.01 -22.28
C ASN A 135 -8.94 -17.47 -22.42
N ILE A 136 -10.17 -17.06 -22.77
CA ILE A 136 -10.65 -15.68 -22.94
C ILE A 136 -11.11 -15.09 -21.59
N THR A 137 -10.24 -15.12 -20.58
CA THR A 137 -10.38 -14.32 -19.34
C THR A 137 -9.25 -13.29 -19.29
N SER A 138 -9.50 -12.15 -18.63
CA SER A 138 -8.51 -11.07 -18.51
C SER A 138 -7.22 -11.54 -17.83
N ILE A 139 -7.27 -12.58 -16.99
CA ILE A 139 -6.12 -13.24 -16.35
C ILE A 139 -6.06 -14.69 -16.84
N CYS A 140 -5.17 -14.98 -17.79
CA CYS A 140 -5.02 -16.32 -18.38
C CYS A 140 -4.71 -17.36 -17.28
N GLY A 141 -5.38 -18.53 -17.31
CA GLY A 141 -5.12 -19.62 -16.35
C GLY A 141 -6.24 -19.87 -15.32
N THR A 142 -7.30 -19.07 -15.30
CA THR A 142 -8.55 -19.42 -14.60
C THR A 142 -9.36 -20.38 -15.48
N SER A 143 -9.13 -21.68 -15.29
CA SER A 143 -9.57 -22.74 -16.20
C SER A 143 -11.09 -22.91 -16.32
N CYS A 144 -11.59 -22.90 -17.54
CA CYS A 144 -12.63 -23.84 -17.97
C CYS A 144 -11.98 -24.91 -18.86
N PRO A 145 -12.13 -26.22 -18.54
CA PRO A 145 -11.54 -27.29 -19.35
C PRO A 145 -12.10 -27.36 -20.77
N HIS A 146 -13.34 -26.90 -20.98
CA HIS A 146 -14.04 -26.90 -22.27
C HIS A 146 -14.99 -25.70 -22.38
N GLU A 147 -14.79 -24.85 -23.38
CA GLU A 147 -15.69 -23.73 -23.71
C GLU A 147 -16.64 -24.10 -24.85
N SER A 148 -17.91 -23.67 -24.72
CA SER A 148 -18.86 -23.69 -25.82
C SER A 148 -18.52 -22.55 -26.80
N PRO A 149 -18.85 -22.66 -28.11
CA PRO A 149 -18.72 -21.56 -29.08
C PRO A 149 -19.42 -20.24 -28.67
N THR A 150 -20.25 -20.28 -27.63
CA THR A 150 -21.01 -19.18 -27.06
C THR A 150 -20.32 -18.46 -25.88
N GLY A 151 -19.10 -18.84 -25.50
CA GLY A 151 -18.35 -18.19 -24.40
C GLY A 151 -18.86 -18.54 -22.99
N VAL A 152 -19.50 -19.71 -22.86
CA VAL A 152 -19.96 -20.27 -21.58
C VAL A 152 -19.17 -21.55 -21.31
N CYS A 153 -18.74 -21.72 -20.05
CA CYS A 153 -18.05 -22.92 -19.63
C CYS A 153 -18.99 -24.13 -19.65
N ILE A 154 -18.58 -25.18 -20.36
CA ILE A 154 -19.37 -26.42 -20.48
C ILE A 154 -19.40 -27.15 -19.13
N GLN A 155 -18.32 -27.04 -18.34
CA GLN A 155 -18.23 -27.65 -17.02
C GLN A 155 -17.22 -26.92 -16.13
N CYS A 156 -17.60 -26.66 -14.87
CA CYS A 156 -16.72 -26.03 -13.88
C CYS A 156 -15.93 -27.04 -13.06
N PRO A 157 -14.68 -26.73 -12.66
CA PRO A 157 -13.92 -27.56 -11.72
C PRO A 157 -14.66 -27.72 -10.39
N ALA A 158 -14.33 -28.77 -9.65
CA ALA A 158 -14.98 -29.06 -8.37
C ALA A 158 -14.81 -27.89 -7.40
N GLY A 159 -15.90 -27.45 -6.78
CA GLY A 159 -15.89 -26.29 -5.88
C GLY A 159 -16.21 -24.95 -6.55
N LYS A 160 -16.36 -24.90 -7.88
CA LYS A 160 -16.72 -23.69 -8.64
C LYS A 160 -18.04 -23.82 -9.40
N THR A 161 -18.72 -22.70 -9.62
CA THR A 161 -19.96 -22.57 -10.39
C THR A 161 -20.05 -21.21 -11.08
N GLY A 162 -21.09 -21.02 -11.90
CA GLY A 162 -21.29 -19.80 -12.71
C GLY A 162 -20.98 -20.03 -14.19
N LYS A 163 -21.44 -19.11 -15.05
CA LYS A 163 -21.25 -19.21 -16.51
C LYS A 163 -19.77 -19.24 -16.93
N ARG A 164 -18.89 -18.73 -16.07
CA ARG A 164 -17.44 -18.65 -16.25
C ARG A 164 -16.66 -19.32 -15.11
N CYS A 165 -17.32 -20.12 -14.28
CA CYS A 165 -16.71 -20.79 -13.12
C CYS A 165 -16.01 -19.83 -12.14
N ASP A 166 -16.54 -18.62 -12.05
CA ASP A 166 -16.04 -17.48 -11.29
C ASP A 166 -16.52 -17.47 -9.83
N LYS A 167 -17.52 -18.29 -9.49
CA LYS A 167 -18.12 -18.34 -8.16
C LYS A 167 -17.74 -19.61 -7.43
N ASP A 168 -17.55 -19.52 -6.12
CA ASP A 168 -17.44 -20.71 -5.27
C ASP A 168 -18.81 -21.38 -5.08
N CYS A 169 -18.80 -22.68 -4.78
CA CYS A 169 -20.01 -23.39 -4.40
C CYS A 169 -20.66 -22.76 -3.16
N ASP A 170 -21.99 -22.68 -3.15
CA ASP A 170 -22.73 -22.28 -1.96
C ASP A 170 -22.40 -23.19 -0.77
N PHE A 171 -22.53 -22.65 0.44
CA PHE A 171 -22.30 -23.40 1.67
C PHE A 171 -23.08 -24.72 1.69
N GLY A 172 -22.36 -25.81 1.99
CA GLY A 172 -22.93 -27.17 2.01
C GLY A 172 -23.00 -27.87 0.64
N LYS A 173 -22.46 -27.27 -0.43
CA LYS A 173 -22.33 -27.91 -1.75
C LYS A 173 -20.87 -28.14 -2.13
N TYR A 174 -20.60 -29.22 -2.87
CA TYR A 174 -19.26 -29.56 -3.36
C TYR A 174 -19.29 -30.39 -4.65
N GLY A 175 -18.11 -30.71 -5.18
CA GLY A 175 -17.95 -31.49 -6.41
C GLY A 175 -18.09 -30.66 -7.69
N VAL A 176 -17.96 -31.33 -8.83
CA VAL A 176 -18.01 -30.72 -10.16
C VAL A 176 -19.40 -30.10 -10.41
N GLY A 177 -19.43 -28.79 -10.68
CA GLY A 177 -20.66 -28.02 -10.82
C GLY A 177 -21.51 -27.87 -9.55
N CYS A 178 -20.93 -28.11 -8.36
CA CYS A 178 -21.60 -27.98 -7.07
C CYS A 178 -22.84 -28.88 -6.89
N ASN A 179 -22.85 -30.04 -7.54
CA ASN A 179 -24.01 -30.95 -7.56
C ASN A 179 -24.08 -31.90 -6.35
N LYS A 180 -23.06 -31.94 -5.49
CA LYS A 180 -23.07 -32.78 -4.28
C LYS A 180 -23.37 -31.93 -3.06
N HIS A 181 -24.08 -32.50 -2.10
CA HIS A 181 -24.41 -31.86 -0.83
C HIS A 181 -23.67 -32.53 0.32
N CYS A 182 -23.11 -31.73 1.23
CA CYS A 182 -22.57 -32.23 2.48
C CYS A 182 -23.72 -32.79 3.32
N SER A 183 -23.64 -34.06 3.72
CA SER A 183 -24.61 -34.65 4.64
C SER A 183 -24.38 -34.08 6.04
N ALA A 184 -25.43 -33.52 6.64
CA ALA A 184 -25.44 -33.19 8.04
C ALA A 184 -25.60 -34.51 8.83
N TYR A 185 -24.56 -34.90 9.57
CA TYR A 185 -24.65 -35.91 10.62
C TYR A 185 -24.92 -35.21 11.95
#